data_AF-H8MG58-F1
#
_entry.id   AF-H8MG58-F1
#
_cell.length_a   1.000
_cell.length_b   1.000
_cell.length_c   1.000
_cell.angle_alpha   90.00
_cell.angle_beta   90.00
_cell.angle_gamma   90.00
#
_symmetry.space_group_name_H-M   'P 1'
#
loop_
_entity.id
_entity.type
_entity.pdbx_description
1 polymer ?
#
loop_
_entity_poly.entity_id
_entity_poly.type
_entity_poly.pdbx_seq_one_letter_code
_entity_poly.pdbx_strand_id
1 'polypeptide(L)' 'MATDFAIYFCEPRKPWQRGTNENTHWLLRQYIPDGTDVSTFTQRQLYSVALKLNQRPRKTLEFESPAAKLQQVSR' A
#
# COMPACT_ATOMS: atom_id res chain seq x y z
N MET A 1 12.72 22.35 5.06
CA MET A 1 13.06 21.79 3.72
C MET A 1 11.77 21.74 2.94
N ALA A 2 11.64 22.52 1.87
CA ALA A 2 10.51 22.40 0.95
C ALA A 2 10.80 21.23 0.00
N THR A 3 9.85 20.33 -0.17
CA THR A 3 9.95 19.22 -1.11
C THR A 3 9.51 19.67 -2.50
N ASP A 4 10.21 19.28 -3.56
CA ASP A 4 9.87 19.62 -4.97
C ASP A 4 8.61 18.90 -5.52
N PHE A 5 7.65 18.56 -4.65
CA PHE A 5 6.40 17.92 -5.04
C PHE A 5 5.20 18.50 -4.29
N ALA A 6 4.04 18.48 -4.95
CA ALA A 6 2.79 18.94 -4.38
C ALA A 6 2.29 17.99 -3.28
N ILE A 7 1.83 18.56 -2.17
CA ILE A 7 1.28 17.83 -1.03
C ILE A 7 -0.24 18.00 -1.04
N TYR A 8 -0.97 16.89 -0.95
CA TYR A 8 -2.43 16.86 -0.92
C TYR A 8 -2.93 16.27 0.39
N PHE A 9 -4.00 16.85 0.95
CA PHE A 9 -4.66 16.37 2.17
C PHE A 9 -6.11 16.01 1.88
N CYS A 10 -6.65 15.07 2.65
CA CYS A 10 -8.06 14.73 2.61
C CYS A 10 -8.83 15.60 3.59
N GLU A 11 -10.10 15.87 3.27
CA GLU A 11 -10.98 16.62 4.13
C GLU A 11 -11.30 15.83 5.42
N PRO A 12 -11.42 16.51 6.57
CA PRO A 12 -11.80 15.86 7.81
C PRO A 12 -13.12 15.09 7.67
N ARG A 13 -13.17 13.90 8.27
CA ARG A 13 -14.37 13.03 8.32
C ARG A 13 -14.85 12.52 6.94
N LYS A 14 -14.00 12.55 5.91
CA LYS A 14 -14.28 11.97 4.58
C LYS A 14 -13.36 10.78 4.27
N PRO A 15 -13.53 9.62 4.94
CA PRO A 15 -12.65 8.46 4.77
C PRO A 15 -12.59 7.92 3.33
N TRP A 16 -13.67 8.09 2.55
CA TRP A 16 -13.73 7.66 1.15
C TRP A 16 -12.70 8.34 0.24
N GLN A 17 -12.18 9.53 0.59
CA GLN A 17 -11.09 10.18 -0.14
C GLN A 17 -9.76 9.41 -0.01
N ARG A 18 -9.69 8.43 0.89
CA ARG A 18 -8.54 7.54 1.14
C ARG A 18 -8.89 6.07 0.97
N GLY A 19 -9.97 5.74 0.25
CA GLY A 19 -10.47 4.36 0.15
C GLY A 19 -9.40 3.35 -0.28
N THR A 20 -8.51 3.72 -1.20
CA THR A 20 -7.38 2.85 -1.63
C THR A 20 -6.38 2.58 -0.50
N ASN A 21 -6.06 3.59 0.31
CA ASN A 21 -5.13 3.45 1.43
C ASN A 21 -5.76 2.59 2.52
N GLU A 22 -7.03 2.80 2.82
CA GLU A 22 -7.78 1.99 3.80
C GLU A 22 -7.86 0.53 3.36
N ASN A 23 -8.19 0.26 2.09
CA ASN A 23 -8.17 -1.09 1.53
C ASN A 23 -6.80 -1.76 1.67
N THR A 24 -5.74 -1.02 1.34
CA THR A 24 -4.36 -1.52 1.42
C THR A 24 -3.95 -1.82 2.86
N HIS A 25 -4.34 -1.00 3.84
CA HIS A 25 -4.13 -1.29 5.26
C HIS A 25 -4.82 -2.58 5.70
N TRP A 26 -6.06 -2.84 5.27
CA TRP A 26 -6.73 -4.12 5.57
C TRP A 26 -5.95 -5.34 5.07
N LEU A 27 -5.32 -5.23 3.90
CA LEU A 27 -4.51 -6.30 3.34
C LEU A 27 -3.18 -6.46 4.06
N LEU A 28 -2.57 -5.36 4.50
CA LEU A 28 -1.36 -5.39 5.31
C LEU A 28 -1.60 -6.09 6.65
N ARG A 29 -2.77 -5.88 7.25
CA ARG A 29 -3.19 -6.53 8.52
C ARG A 29 -3.31 -8.05 8.44
N GLN A 30 -3.37 -8.63 7.24
CA GLN A 30 -3.28 -10.09 7.05
C GLN A 30 -1.87 -10.63 7.32
N TYR A 31 -0.86 -9.78 7.27
CA TYR A 31 0.56 -10.14 7.48
C TYR A 31 1.14 -9.58 8.77
N ILE A 32 0.67 -8.40 9.19
CA ILE A 32 1.09 -7.70 10.41
C ILE A 32 -0.17 -7.33 11.18
N PRO A 33 -0.64 -8.21 12.09
CA PRO A 33 -1.85 -7.96 12.87
C PRO A 33 -1.77 -6.67 13.69
N ASP A 34 -2.92 -6.12 14.05
CA ASP A 34 -2.98 -4.96 14.94
C ASP A 34 -2.33 -5.23 16.29
N GLY A 35 -1.64 -4.23 16.83
CA GLY A 35 -0.93 -4.33 18.10
C GLY A 35 0.40 -5.09 18.02
N THR A 36 0.80 -5.56 16.83
CA THR A 36 2.11 -6.18 16.64
C THR A 36 3.21 -5.12 16.69
N ASP A 37 4.25 -5.36 17.50
CA ASP A 37 5.47 -4.56 17.47
C ASP A 37 6.26 -4.82 16.17
N VAL A 38 6.15 -3.88 15.24
CA VAL A 38 6.78 -3.95 13.92
C VAL A 38 8.31 -3.90 14.01
N SER A 39 8.88 -3.36 15.10
CA SER A 39 10.34 -3.28 15.26
C SER A 39 11.01 -4.66 15.36
N THR A 40 10.24 -5.69 15.73
CA THR A 40 10.70 -7.08 15.80
C THR A 40 10.89 -7.73 14.43
N PHE A 41 10.36 -7.12 13.35
CA PHE A 41 10.49 -7.64 12.00
C PHE A 41 11.83 -7.22 11.41
N THR A 42 12.54 -8.20 10.85
CA THR A 42 13.70 -7.92 10.00
C THR A 42 13.26 -7.23 8.72
N GLN A 43 14.14 -6.41 8.14
CA GLN A 43 13.90 -5.77 6.85
C GLN A 43 13.55 -6.79 5.76
N ARG A 44 14.13 -7.99 5.80
CA ARG A 44 13.82 -9.09 4.85
C ARG A 44 12.38 -9.57 4.99
N GLN A 45 11.86 -9.69 6.20
CA GLN A 45 10.46 -10.06 6.42
C GLN A 45 9.52 -8.96 5.88
N LEU A 46 9.82 -7.69 6.16
CA LEU A 46 9.04 -6.57 5.63
C LEU A 46 9.04 -6.53 4.10
N TYR A 47 10.19 -6.75 3.46
CA TYR A 47 10.25 -6.86 2.00
C TYR A 47 9.45 -8.04 1.46
N SER A 48 9.43 -9.18 2.15
CA SER A 48 8.61 -10.32 1.73
C SER A 48 7.11 -10.00 1.74
N VAL A 49 6.65 -9.22 2.72
CA VAL A 49 5.25 -8.75 2.80
C VAL A 49 4.96 -7.75 1.68
N ALA A 50 5.84 -6.77 1.47
CA ALA A 50 5.70 -5.80 0.39
C ALA A 50 5.65 -6.48 -0.99
N LEU A 51 6.53 -7.46 -1.23
CA LEU A 51 6.55 -8.23 -2.47
C LEU A 51 5.22 -8.97 -2.69
N LYS A 52 4.71 -9.67 -1.67
CA LYS A 52 3.42 -10.35 -1.74
C LYS A 52 2.28 -9.38 -2.05
N LEU A 53 2.25 -8.21 -1.42
CA LEU A 53 1.22 -7.20 -1.65
C LEU A 53 1.28 -6.60 -3.06
N ASN A 54 2.49 -6.36 -3.57
CA ASN A 54 2.73 -5.78 -4.90
C ASN A 54 2.52 -6.78 -6.04
N GLN A 55 2.68 -8.07 -5.77
CA GLN A 55 2.42 -9.16 -6.73
C GLN A 55 0.98 -9.68 -6.68
N ARG A 56 0.21 -9.34 -5.64
CA ARG A 56 -1.17 -9.82 -5.48
C ARG A 56 -2.11 -9.18 -6.52
N PRO A 57 -2.80 -9.97 -7.37
CA PRO A 57 -3.85 -9.50 -8.27
C PRO A 57 -4.91 -8.66 -7.56
N ARG A 58 -5.33 -7.55 -8.18
CA ARG A 58 -6.39 -6.66 -7.67
C ARG A 58 -7.57 -6.61 -8.62
N LYS A 59 -8.79 -6.83 -8.12
CA LYS A 59 -10.01 -6.68 -8.92
C LYS A 59 -10.15 -5.28 -9.52
N THR A 60 -9.69 -4.24 -8.81
CA THR A 60 -9.69 -2.84 -9.28
C THR A 60 -8.70 -2.57 -10.42
N LEU A 61 -7.76 -3.49 -10.67
CA LEU A 61 -6.78 -3.44 -11.75
C LEU A 61 -7.03 -4.56 -12.77
N GLU A 62 -8.30 -4.96 -12.98
CA GLU A 62 -8.65 -6.04 -13.91
C GLU A 62 -7.93 -7.37 -13.61
N PHE A 63 -7.64 -7.61 -12.33
CA PHE A 63 -6.86 -8.75 -11.83
C PHE A 63 -5.38 -8.75 -12.23
N GLU A 64 -4.84 -7.63 -12.70
CA GLU A 64 -3.40 -7.44 -12.74
C GLU A 64 -2.83 -7.16 -11.34
N SER A 65 -1.52 -7.41 -11.18
CA SER A 65 -0.80 -7.05 -9.96
C SER A 65 -0.40 -5.57 -9.99
N PRO A 66 -0.34 -4.88 -8.84
CA PRO A 66 0.16 -3.50 -8.75
C PRO A 66 1.54 -3.32 -9.40
N ALA A 67 2.45 -4.28 -9.22
CA ALA A 67 3.77 -4.23 -9.83
C ALA A 67 3.71 -4.28 -11.36
N ALA A 68 2.87 -5.14 -11.94
CA ALA A 68 2.69 -5.22 -13.39
C ALA A 68 2.08 -3.93 -13.94
N LYS A 69 1.04 -3.40 -13.29
CA LYS A 69 0.39 -2.16 -13.74
C LYS A 69 1.33 -0.96 -13.67
N LEU A 70 2.12 -0.87 -12.60
CA LEU A 70 3.11 0.18 -12.43
C LEU A 70 4.16 0.16 -13.56
N GLN A 71 4.64 -1.03 -13.95
CA GLN A 71 5.58 -1.17 -15.05
C GLN A 71 4.99 -0.75 -16.40
N GLN A 72 3.67 -0.89 -16.62
CA GLN A 72 3.00 -0.44 -17.85
C GLN A 72 2.93 1.09 -17.92
N VAL A 73 2.58 1.77 -16.82
CA VAL A 73 2.38 3.24 -16.79
C VAL A 73 3.67 4.05 -16.64
N SER A 74 4.76 3.40 -16.23
CA SER A 74 6.07 4.05 -16.07
C SER A 74 6.89 4.07 -17.38
N ARG A 75 6.28 3.68 -18.50
CA ARG A 75 6.83 3.78 -19.86
C ARG A 75 6.22 4.97 -20.57
#